data_AF-A0A031IYC1-F1
#
_entry.id   AF-A0A031IYC1-F1
#
_cell.length_a   1.000
_cell.length_b   1.000
_cell.length_c   1.000
_cell.angle_alpha   90.00
_cell.angle_beta   90.00
_cell.angle_gamma   90.00
#
_symmetry.space_group_name_H-M   'P 1'
#
loop_
_entity.id
_entity.type
_entity.pdbx_description
1 polymer ?
#
loop_
_entity_poly.entity_id
_entity_poly.type
_entity_poly.pdbx_seq_one_letter_code
_entity_poly.pdbx_strand_id
1 'polypeptide(L)'
;MTVRATPKRNLESRVAVLEHRFSDLEDRHATVPTRVTRLEGEFEHMAVQLSDLNDGQRELTATVADIGTKVTRMLAVLTVLGILAQMIGAALLRVLFP
;
A
#
# COMPACT_ATOMS: atom_id res chain seq x y z
N MET A 1 -71.66 -27.28 -8.16
CA MET A 1 -70.67 -27.67 -7.14
C MET A 1 -69.25 -27.35 -7.63
N THR A 2 -68.75 -26.10 -7.58
CA THR A 2 -67.35 -25.85 -8.01
C THR A 2 -66.78 -24.51 -7.50
N VAL A 3 -66.75 -24.24 -6.19
CA VAL A 3 -65.96 -23.09 -5.70
C VAL A 3 -65.38 -23.38 -4.31
N ARG A 4 -64.37 -24.24 -4.21
CA ARG A 4 -63.53 -24.32 -3.00
C ARG A 4 -62.06 -24.67 -3.22
N ALA A 5 -61.63 -24.87 -4.46
CA ALA A 5 -60.26 -25.30 -4.78
C ALA A 5 -59.23 -24.16 -4.94
N THR A 6 -59.68 -22.91 -5.08
CA THR A 6 -58.83 -21.75 -5.38
C THR A 6 -57.95 -21.24 -4.23
N PRO A 7 -58.41 -21.16 -2.96
CA PRO A 7 -57.60 -20.61 -1.88
C PRO A 7 -56.42 -21.53 -1.51
N LYS A 8 -56.66 -22.85 -1.48
CA LYS A 8 -55.66 -23.86 -1.12
C LYS A 8 -54.51 -23.91 -2.14
N ARG A 9 -54.84 -23.91 -3.44
CA ARG A 9 -53.85 -23.95 -4.52
C ARG A 9 -52.99 -22.68 -4.58
N ASN A 10 -53.55 -21.51 -4.23
CA ASN A 10 -52.78 -20.27 -4.09
C ASN A 10 -51.82 -20.34 -2.90
N LEU A 11 -52.27 -20.90 -1.78
CA LEU A 11 -51.43 -21.09 -0.59
C LEU A 11 -50.27 -22.05 -0.87
N GLU A 12 -50.52 -23.19 -1.52
CA GLU A 12 -49.50 -24.15 -1.93
C GLU A 12 -48.45 -23.51 -2.87
N SER A 13 -48.90 -22.69 -3.84
CA SER A 13 -47.98 -21.97 -4.72
C SER A 13 -47.13 -20.95 -3.96
N ARG A 14 -47.70 -20.23 -2.98
CA ARG A 14 -46.95 -19.28 -2.15
C ARG A 14 -45.95 -19.98 -1.24
N VAL A 15 -46.29 -21.16 -0.71
CA VAL A 15 -45.39 -21.98 0.11
C VAL A 15 -44.21 -22.47 -0.73
N ALA A 16 -44.47 -23.00 -1.94
CA ALA A 16 -43.41 -23.45 -2.84
C ALA A 16 -42.44 -22.31 -3.24
N VAL A 17 -42.96 -21.10 -3.46
CA VAL A 17 -42.11 -19.91 -3.71
C VAL A 17 -41.30 -19.55 -2.47
N LEU A 18 -41.88 -19.66 -1.26
CA LEU A 18 -41.16 -19.41 -0.02
C LEU A 18 -40.03 -20.42 0.19
N GLU A 19 -40.28 -21.70 -0.02
CA GLU A 19 -39.29 -22.78 0.07
C GLU A 19 -38.13 -22.54 -0.89
N HIS A 20 -38.43 -22.19 -2.15
CA HIS A 20 -37.38 -21.90 -3.12
C HIS A 20 -36.54 -20.68 -2.71
N ARG A 21 -37.16 -19.61 -2.21
CA ARG A 21 -36.44 -18.43 -1.72
C ARG A 21 -35.61 -18.72 -0.47
N PHE A 22 -36.08 -19.63 0.39
CA PHE A 22 -35.34 -20.03 1.58
C PHE A 22 -34.10 -20.84 1.19
N SER A 23 -34.24 -21.78 0.25
CA SER A 23 -33.12 -22.53 -0.32
C SER A 23 -32.08 -21.61 -0.97
N ASP A 24 -32.50 -20.61 -1.77
CA ASP A 24 -31.57 -19.66 -2.39
C ASP A 24 -30.85 -18.80 -1.33
N LEU A 25 -31.53 -18.49 -0.21
CA LEU A 25 -30.93 -17.75 0.89
C LEU A 25 -29.91 -18.60 1.65
N GLU A 26 -30.21 -19.88 1.86
CA GLU A 26 -29.33 -20.84 2.53
C GLU A 26 -28.05 -21.08 1.71
N ASP A 27 -28.18 -21.26 0.40
CA ASP A 27 -27.04 -21.39 -0.52
C ASP A 27 -26.15 -20.13 -0.52
N ARG A 28 -26.76 -18.94 -0.56
CA ARG A 28 -26.02 -17.68 -0.45
C ARG A 28 -25.31 -17.58 0.90
N HIS A 29 -26.00 -17.90 1.99
CA HIS A 29 -25.44 -17.83 3.34
C HIS A 29 -24.29 -18.83 3.52
N ALA A 30 -24.34 -20.01 2.89
CA ALA A 30 -23.25 -20.98 2.89
C ALA A 30 -21.97 -20.46 2.21
N THR A 31 -22.10 -19.55 1.23
CA THR A 31 -20.94 -18.95 0.53
C THR A 31 -20.34 -17.73 1.22
N VAL A 32 -21.06 -17.09 2.16
CA VAL A 32 -20.56 -15.90 2.89
C VAL A 32 -19.31 -16.21 3.73
N PRO A 33 -19.25 -17.29 4.54
CA PRO A 33 -18.05 -17.64 5.31
C PRO A 33 -16.81 -17.78 4.43
N THR A 34 -16.93 -18.48 3.30
CA THR A 34 -15.82 -18.66 2.35
C THR A 34 -15.31 -17.34 1.79
N ARG A 35 -16.22 -16.40 1.49
CA ARG A 35 -15.85 -15.07 1.02
C ARG A 35 -15.17 -14.24 2.11
N VAL A 36 -15.66 -14.33 3.34
CA VAL A 36 -15.07 -13.65 4.51
C VAL A 36 -13.66 -14.18 4.77
N THR A 37 -13.46 -15.51 4.82
CA THR A 37 -12.13 -16.10 4.99
C THR A 37 -11.17 -15.71 3.87
N ARG A 38 -11.65 -15.61 2.64
CA ARG A 38 -10.83 -15.14 1.52
C ARG A 38 -10.42 -13.66 1.70
N LEU A 39 -11.35 -12.80 2.10
CA LEU A 39 -11.08 -11.40 2.40
C LEU A 39 -10.06 -11.26 3.54
N GLU A 40 -10.22 -12.04 4.62
CA GLU A 40 -9.26 -12.07 5.74
C GLU A 40 -7.85 -12.43 5.27
N GLY A 41 -7.72 -13.45 4.42
CA GLY A 41 -6.42 -13.81 3.83
C GLY A 41 -5.84 -12.73 2.91
N GLU A 42 -6.67 -12.07 2.10
CA GLU A 42 -6.24 -10.94 1.28
C GLU A 42 -5.81 -9.74 2.16
N PHE A 43 -6.50 -9.47 3.27
CA PHE A 43 -6.11 -8.44 4.24
C PHE A 43 -4.79 -8.75 4.94
N GLU A 44 -4.57 -10.00 5.36
CA GLU A 44 -3.31 -10.43 5.97
C GLU A 44 -2.14 -10.26 4.99
N HIS A 45 -2.33 -10.69 3.74
CA HIS A 45 -1.31 -10.52 2.70
C HIS A 45 -1.03 -9.04 2.37
N MET A 46 -2.05 -8.17 2.40
CA MET A 46 -1.86 -6.72 2.27
C MET A 46 -1.12 -6.12 3.47
N ALA A 47 -1.41 -6.58 4.69
CA ALA A 47 -0.73 -6.12 5.90
C ALA A 47 0.76 -6.46 5.88
N VAL A 48 1.13 -7.67 5.43
CA VAL A 48 2.53 -8.08 5.24
C VAL A 48 3.21 -7.19 4.21
N GLN A 49 2.63 -7.02 3.02
CA GLN A 49 3.20 -6.15 1.99
C GLN A 49 3.38 -4.71 2.46
N LEU A 50 2.45 -4.18 3.27
CA LEU A 50 2.57 -2.84 3.84
C LEU A 50 3.73 -2.75 4.84
N SER A 51 3.97 -3.81 5.62
CA SER A 51 5.12 -3.90 6.52
C SER A 51 6.42 -3.90 5.73
N ASP A 52 6.53 -4.76 4.71
CA ASP A 52 7.72 -4.85 3.86
C ASP A 52 8.01 -3.52 3.15
N LEU A 53 6.96 -2.85 2.67
CA LEU A 53 7.07 -1.53 2.04
C LEU A 53 7.59 -0.47 3.03
N ASN A 54 7.11 -0.49 4.27
CA ASN A 54 7.55 0.42 5.32
C ASN A 54 9.02 0.18 5.69
N ASP A 55 9.46 -1.08 5.75
CA ASP A 55 10.86 -1.43 6.00
C ASP A 55 11.75 -0.99 4.85
N GLY A 56 11.32 -1.20 3.60
CA GLY A 56 12.01 -0.67 2.42
C GLY A 56 12.11 0.86 2.43
N GLN A 57 11.07 1.58 2.88
CA GLN A 57 11.12 3.03 3.03
C GLN A 57 12.12 3.50 4.10
N ARG A 58 12.24 2.76 5.22
CA ARG A 58 13.24 3.04 6.26
C ARG A 58 14.66 2.86 5.73
N GLU A 59 14.91 1.78 5.01
CA GLU A 59 16.21 1.50 4.39
C GLU A 59 16.59 2.57 3.37
N LEU A 60 15.64 2.95 2.50
CA LEU A 60 15.85 4.02 1.54
C LEU A 60 16.16 5.35 2.23
N THR A 61 15.42 5.68 3.29
CA THR A 61 15.63 6.92 4.07
C THR A 61 17.03 6.93 4.69
N ALA A 62 17.48 5.81 5.26
CA ALA A 62 18.83 5.67 5.81
C ALA A 62 19.90 5.83 4.72
N THR A 63 19.69 5.23 3.55
CA THR A 63 20.60 5.34 2.41
C THR A 63 20.71 6.78 1.91
N VAL A 64 19.58 7.48 1.79
CA VAL A 64 19.54 8.90 1.41
C VAL A 64 20.27 9.77 2.43
N ALA A 65 20.11 9.51 3.73
CA ALA A 65 20.82 10.22 4.79
C ALA A 65 22.35 10.00 4.74
N ASP A 66 22.79 8.77 4.48
CA ASP A 66 24.21 8.45 4.29
C ASP A 66 24.80 9.17 3.07
N ILE A 67 24.09 9.15 1.94
CA ILE A 67 24.48 9.90 0.73
C ILE A 67 24.56 11.40 1.04
N GLY A 68 23.57 11.96 1.71
CA GLY A 68 23.57 13.36 2.13
C GLY A 68 24.82 13.71 2.94
N THR A 69 25.17 12.86 3.91
CA THR A 69 26.38 13.02 4.72
C THR A 69 27.66 12.98 3.88
N LYS A 70 27.77 12.03 2.94
CA LYS A 70 28.91 11.92 2.03
C LYS A 70 29.04 13.15 1.13
N VAL A 71 27.94 13.64 0.57
CA VAL A 71 27.91 14.85 -0.26
C VAL A 71 28.34 16.07 0.55
N THR A 72 27.81 16.25 1.76
CA THR A 72 28.22 17.35 2.66
C THR A 72 29.72 17.31 2.95
N ARG A 73 30.28 16.13 3.22
CA ARG A 73 31.73 15.97 3.43
C ARG A 73 32.53 16.34 2.18
N MET A 74 32.10 15.88 1.01
CA MET A 74 32.77 16.20 -0.25
C MET A 74 32.75 17.69 -0.55
N LEU A 75 31.61 18.36 -0.33
CA LEU A 75 31.48 19.80 -0.47
C LEU A 75 32.40 20.54 0.50
N ALA A 76 32.46 20.14 1.76
CA ALA A 76 33.37 20.74 2.74
C ALA A 76 34.83 20.64 2.30
N VAL A 77 35.25 19.47 1.81
CA VAL A 77 36.61 19.28 1.25
C VAL A 77 36.84 20.20 0.06
N LEU A 78 35.88 20.28 -0.87
CA LEU A 78 35.99 21.14 -2.04
C LEU A 78 36.09 22.62 -1.66
N THR A 79 35.33 23.07 -0.67
CA THR A 79 35.40 24.44 -0.15
C THR A 79 36.79 24.74 0.41
N VAL A 80 37.36 23.84 1.20
CA VAL A 80 38.71 24.02 1.76
C VAL A 80 39.75 24.09 0.65
N LEU A 81 39.69 23.18 -0.34
CA LEU A 81 40.60 23.20 -1.48
C LEU A 81 40.48 24.48 -2.30
N GLY A 82 39.25 24.97 -2.52
CA GLY A 82 38.99 26.22 -3.22
C GLY A 82 39.63 27.42 -2.52
N ILE A 83 39.48 27.51 -1.19
CA ILE A 83 40.11 28.58 -0.37
C ILE A 83 41.64 28.52 -0.50
N LEU A 84 42.23 27.33 -0.40
CA LEU A 84 43.68 27.17 -0.55
C LEU A 84 44.17 27.58 -1.94
N ALA A 85 43.47 27.16 -2.99
CA ALA A 85 43.80 27.54 -4.37
C ALA A 85 43.71 29.06 -4.58
N GLN A 86 42.71 29.72 -4.00
CA GLN A 86 42.58 31.18 -4.04
C GLN A 86 43.74 31.88 -3.32
N MET A 87 44.14 31.41 -2.13
CA MET A 87 45.27 32.00 -1.40
C MET A 87 46.58 31.88 -2.18
N ILE A 88 46.85 30.69 -2.74
CA ILE A 88 48.06 30.45 -3.53
C ILE A 88 48.04 31.28 -4.81
N GLY A 89 46.91 31.31 -5.52
CA GLY A 89 46.75 32.10 -6.74
C GLY A 89 46.95 33.59 -6.51
N ALA A 90 46.34 34.15 -5.45
CA ALA A 90 46.50 35.56 -5.09
C ALA A 90 47.95 35.90 -4.69
N ALA A 91 48.60 35.02 -3.92
CA ALA A 91 50.00 35.20 -3.54
C ALA A 91 50.94 35.16 -4.75
N LEU A 92 50.76 34.20 -5.66
CA LEU A 92 51.55 34.10 -6.90
C LEU A 92 51.34 35.31 -7.81
N LEU A 93 50.10 35.77 -7.96
CA LEU A 93 49.79 36.94 -8.80
C LEU A 93 50.44 38.21 -8.26
N ARG A 94 50.45 38.40 -6.93
CA ARG A 94 51.13 39.54 -6.27
C ARG A 94 52.66 39.48 -6.40
N VAL A 95 53.24 38.29 -6.45
CA VAL A 95 54.69 38.13 -6.65
C VAL A 95 55.08 38.35 -8.11
N LEU A 96 54.25 37.91 -9.06
CA LEU A 96 54.52 38.02 -10.50
C LEU A 96 54.19 39.43 -11.06
N PHE A 97 53.23 40.13 -10.47
CA PHE A 97 52.82 41.50 -10.81
C PHE A 97 52.83 42.39 -9.55
N PRO A 98 54.00 42.92 -9.15
CA PRO A 98 54.14 43.80 -7.98
C PRO A 98 53.57 45.21 -8.19
#